data_AF-G5BN34-F1
#
_entry.id   AF-G5BN34-F1
#
_cell.length_a   1.000
_cell.length_b   1.000
_cell.length_c   1.000
_cell.angle_alpha   90.00
_cell.angle_beta   90.00
_cell.angle_gamma   90.00
#
_symmetry.space_group_name_H-M   'P 1'
#
loop_
_entity.id
_entity.type
_entity.pdbx_description
1 polymer ?
#
loop_
_entity_poly.entity_id
_entity_poly.type
_entity_poly.pdbx_seq_one_letter_code
_entity_poly.pdbx_strand_id
1 'polypeptide(L)'
;MAQPARHSLPPREKADNTECQSHAVIGHAQSRPRDRIASPLSALPAGSGKMAKVSELYDVTWEGNLVWIIYEQVMIAALDYGRDDLALAARKRKIAIRKAQGKSVEAIRELNEYLEQFVGNQEAWHELAELYISEHDYAKAAFCLEELMMTNPHNHLYCQQYAEVKCTQGGLENLELSRKYFAQALKLNNRNMRALFGLYMSASHIASNPKASAKMKKDNMKYAGWAADQINRAYQFAGRSKKETRYSLKAVGDMLETLQITQSSGFRLRHRCHNCTVGTFGL
;
A
#
# COMPACT_ATOMS: atom_id res chain seq x y z
N MET A 1 19.93 -37.57 31.26
CA MET A 1 20.79 -37.59 30.07
C MET A 1 20.02 -38.24 28.93
N ALA A 2 19.61 -37.48 27.92
CA ALA A 2 19.09 -38.01 26.67
C ALA A 2 19.39 -36.99 25.55
N GLN A 3 20.15 -37.42 24.55
CA GLN A 3 20.48 -36.68 23.33
C GLN A 3 19.46 -36.99 22.21
N PRO A 4 19.42 -36.18 21.12
CA PRO A 4 18.22 -35.97 20.30
C PRO A 4 18.20 -36.81 19.00
N ALA A 5 17.00 -37.14 18.53
CA ALA A 5 16.78 -37.75 17.21
C ALA A 5 16.55 -36.68 16.13
N ARG A 6 17.41 -36.68 15.11
CA ARG A 6 17.27 -35.96 13.84
C ARG A 6 16.29 -36.70 12.94
N HIS A 7 15.31 -36.01 12.35
CA HIS A 7 14.58 -36.52 11.19
C HIS A 7 14.49 -35.49 10.06
N SER A 8 14.56 -36.04 8.86
CA SER A 8 15.07 -35.47 7.63
C SER A 8 13.94 -34.93 6.74
N LEU A 9 14.23 -33.88 5.97
CA LEU A 9 13.34 -33.32 4.94
C LEU A 9 13.28 -34.22 3.69
N PRO A 10 12.11 -34.37 3.03
CA PRO A 10 12.00 -34.99 1.71
C PRO A 10 12.27 -34.00 0.55
N PRO A 11 12.59 -34.50 -0.67
CA PRO A 11 13.22 -33.72 -1.75
C PRO A 11 12.25 -33.04 -2.73
N ARG A 12 12.80 -32.07 -3.48
CA ARG A 12 12.17 -31.24 -4.53
C ARG A 12 11.75 -32.03 -5.77
N GLU A 13 10.51 -31.86 -6.21
CA GLU A 13 10.03 -32.28 -7.54
C GLU A 13 10.26 -31.19 -8.61
N LYS A 14 10.45 -31.68 -9.84
CA LYS A 14 10.95 -30.99 -11.02
C LYS A 14 9.83 -30.25 -11.76
N ALA A 15 10.18 -29.11 -12.35
CA ALA A 15 9.34 -28.37 -13.28
C ALA A 15 9.43 -28.99 -14.68
N ASP A 16 8.28 -29.26 -15.29
CA ASP A 16 8.18 -29.65 -16.70
C ASP A 16 7.83 -28.46 -17.58
N ASN A 17 8.63 -28.33 -18.65
CA ASN A 17 8.45 -27.45 -19.79
C ASN A 17 7.37 -28.04 -20.71
N THR A 18 6.51 -27.20 -21.30
CA THR A 18 5.95 -27.51 -22.64
C THR A 18 5.54 -26.23 -23.37
N GLU A 19 5.79 -26.28 -24.67
CA GLU A 19 6.01 -25.18 -25.61
C GLU A 19 4.75 -24.49 -26.16
N CYS A 20 4.95 -23.26 -26.63
CA CYS A 20 4.16 -22.55 -27.63
C CYS A 20 3.97 -23.34 -28.93
N GLN A 21 2.76 -23.35 -29.49
CA GLN A 21 2.58 -23.26 -30.95
C GLN A 21 1.41 -22.36 -31.34
N SER A 22 1.76 -21.34 -32.12
CA SER A 22 0.92 -20.39 -32.84
C SER A 22 0.45 -21.00 -34.17
N HIS A 23 -0.84 -20.91 -34.50
CA HIS A 23 -1.32 -21.06 -35.87
C HIS A 23 -2.15 -19.85 -36.29
N ALA A 24 -1.63 -19.15 -37.29
CA ALA A 24 -2.27 -18.08 -38.02
C ALA A 24 -3.24 -18.65 -39.05
N VAL A 25 -4.42 -18.02 -39.21
CA VAL A 25 -5.24 -18.14 -40.41
C VAL A 25 -5.60 -16.74 -40.89
N ILE A 26 -5.17 -16.46 -42.11
CA ILE A 26 -5.42 -15.26 -42.90
C ILE A 26 -6.74 -15.46 -43.65
N GLY A 27 -7.61 -14.45 -43.64
CA GLY A 27 -8.83 -14.40 -44.46
C GLY A 27 -9.32 -12.96 -44.61
N HIS A 28 -9.23 -12.44 -45.83
CA HIS A 28 -9.47 -11.05 -46.22
C HIS A 28 -10.95 -10.63 -46.27
N ALA A 29 -11.16 -9.35 -45.92
CA ALA A 29 -12.04 -8.35 -46.55
C ALA A 29 -13.58 -8.48 -46.45
N GLN A 30 -14.24 -7.47 -45.87
CA GLN A 30 -15.03 -6.44 -46.59
C GLN A 30 -15.81 -5.51 -45.61
N SER A 31 -16.29 -4.40 -46.17
CA SER A 31 -16.70 -3.12 -45.58
C SER A 31 -18.04 -3.03 -44.81
N ARG A 32 -18.09 -2.05 -43.89
CA ARG A 32 -19.23 -1.38 -43.18
C ARG A 32 -20.59 -1.33 -43.93
N PRO A 33 -21.78 -1.24 -43.26
CA PRO A 33 -22.14 -0.14 -42.34
C PRO A 33 -23.01 -0.48 -41.10
N ARG A 34 -23.24 0.57 -40.29
CA ARG A 34 -24.05 0.63 -39.06
C ARG A 34 -25.48 0.16 -39.30
N ASP A 35 -26.04 -0.63 -38.37
CA ASP A 35 -27.45 -0.52 -38.00
C ASP A 35 -27.71 -0.97 -36.56
N ARG A 36 -28.60 -0.21 -35.93
CA ARG A 36 -29.00 -0.23 -34.52
C ARG A 36 -30.32 -0.99 -34.44
N ILE A 37 -30.38 -2.24 -33.99
CA ILE A 37 -31.66 -2.91 -33.67
C ILE A 37 -31.52 -3.78 -32.42
N ALA A 38 -32.50 -3.62 -31.54
CA ALA A 38 -32.67 -4.23 -30.24
C ALA A 38 -32.91 -5.76 -30.27
N SER A 39 -32.74 -6.35 -29.09
CA SER A 39 -32.87 -7.75 -28.66
C SER A 39 -34.11 -8.52 -29.16
N PRO A 40 -34.08 -9.85 -28.95
CA PRO A 40 -35.20 -10.52 -28.30
C PRO A 40 -34.76 -11.26 -27.03
N LEU A 41 -35.48 -10.98 -25.93
CA LEU A 41 -35.53 -11.80 -24.73
C LEU A 41 -36.19 -13.15 -25.05
N SER A 42 -35.56 -14.25 -24.64
CA SER A 42 -36.25 -15.51 -24.36
C SER A 42 -35.62 -16.22 -23.14
N ALA A 43 -36.33 -16.08 -22.02
CA ALA A 43 -36.56 -17.00 -20.90
C ALA A 43 -35.47 -17.97 -20.38
N LEU A 44 -35.15 -17.85 -19.07
CA LEU A 44 -35.18 -18.90 -18.04
C LEU A 44 -34.91 -18.29 -16.62
N PRO A 45 -35.26 -18.97 -15.50
CA PRO A 45 -35.72 -18.35 -14.26
C PRO A 45 -34.67 -18.29 -13.12
N ALA A 46 -35.11 -17.82 -11.95
CA ALA A 46 -34.47 -17.83 -10.61
C ALA A 46 -33.92 -16.49 -10.09
N GLY A 47 -34.83 -15.63 -9.63
CA GLY A 47 -34.97 -15.17 -8.23
C GLY A 47 -33.85 -14.41 -7.50
N SER A 48 -32.57 -14.69 -7.70
CA SER A 48 -31.50 -14.17 -6.82
C SER A 48 -30.50 -13.23 -7.51
N GLY A 49 -30.36 -13.33 -8.83
CA GLY A 49 -29.40 -12.50 -9.60
C GLY A 49 -29.89 -11.09 -9.95
N LYS A 50 -31.21 -10.81 -9.85
CA LYS A 50 -31.78 -9.51 -10.24
C LYS A 50 -31.43 -8.39 -9.27
N MET A 51 -31.42 -8.65 -7.96
CA MET A 51 -31.03 -7.65 -6.95
C MET A 51 -29.56 -7.24 -7.07
N ALA A 52 -28.66 -8.20 -7.37
CA ALA A 52 -27.24 -7.92 -7.57
C ALA A 52 -26.99 -7.06 -8.82
N LYS A 53 -27.66 -7.36 -9.93
CA LYS A 53 -27.48 -6.62 -11.20
C LYS A 53 -28.16 -5.25 -11.20
N VAL A 54 -29.27 -5.11 -10.47
CA VAL A 54 -29.91 -3.82 -10.14
C VAL A 54 -28.96 -2.99 -9.28
N SER A 55 -28.31 -3.57 -8.27
CA SER A 55 -27.35 -2.81 -7.46
C SER A 55 -26.16 -2.26 -8.28
N GLU A 56 -25.70 -2.98 -9.30
CA GLU A 56 -24.60 -2.53 -10.19
C GLU A 56 -25.04 -1.43 -11.17
N LEU A 57 -26.28 -1.47 -11.65
CA LEU A 57 -26.82 -0.47 -12.59
C LEU A 57 -27.30 0.83 -11.89
N TYR A 58 -27.66 0.77 -10.61
CA TYR A 58 -28.25 1.92 -9.91
C TYR A 58 -27.22 2.88 -9.31
N ASP A 59 -25.95 2.47 -9.19
CA ASP A 59 -24.84 3.32 -8.71
C ASP A 59 -24.45 4.44 -9.69
N VAL A 60 -24.87 4.37 -10.96
CA VAL A 60 -24.36 5.26 -12.04
C VAL A 60 -25.27 6.45 -12.37
N THR A 61 -26.54 6.47 -11.93
CA THR A 61 -27.57 7.35 -12.56
C THR A 61 -28.35 8.29 -11.65
N TRP A 62 -28.20 8.23 -10.33
CA TRP A 62 -29.01 9.04 -9.42
C TRP A 62 -28.15 9.99 -8.59
N GLU A 63 -28.66 11.20 -8.35
CA GLU A 63 -28.06 12.14 -7.39
C GLU A 63 -27.78 11.37 -6.10
N GLY A 64 -26.53 11.34 -5.64
CA GLY A 64 -26.13 10.40 -4.60
C GLY A 64 -26.86 10.57 -3.25
N ASN A 65 -27.62 11.65 -3.06
CA ASN A 65 -28.53 11.83 -1.92
C ASN A 65 -29.79 10.94 -2.03
N LEU A 66 -30.33 10.71 -3.23
CA LEU A 66 -31.48 9.83 -3.44
C LEU A 66 -31.09 8.36 -3.25
N VAL A 67 -29.92 7.97 -3.75
CA VAL A 67 -29.36 6.62 -3.56
C VAL A 67 -29.14 6.32 -2.07
N TRP A 68 -28.64 7.30 -1.32
CA TRP A 68 -28.49 7.21 0.13
C TRP A 68 -29.81 6.88 0.84
N ILE A 69 -30.87 7.65 0.54
CA ILE A 69 -32.20 7.48 1.17
C ILE A 69 -32.74 6.08 0.91
N ILE A 70 -32.52 5.53 -0.29
CA ILE A 70 -32.93 4.17 -0.64
C ILE A 70 -32.17 3.15 0.21
N TYR A 71 -30.84 3.24 0.31
CA TYR A 71 -30.06 2.29 1.12
C TYR A 71 -30.38 2.38 2.62
N GLU A 72 -30.69 3.57 3.12
CA GLU A 72 -31.14 3.78 4.49
C GLU A 72 -32.48 3.09 4.76
N GLN A 73 -33.47 3.26 3.89
CA GLN A 73 -34.77 2.57 4.00
C GLN A 73 -34.62 1.06 3.85
N VAL A 74 -33.77 0.59 2.92
CA VAL A 74 -33.48 -0.83 2.72
C VAL A 74 -32.82 -1.44 3.95
N MET A 75 -31.91 -0.72 4.61
CA MET A 75 -31.33 -1.19 5.87
C MET A 75 -32.36 -1.32 6.98
N ILE A 76 -33.19 -0.29 7.20
CA ILE A 76 -34.21 -0.30 8.26
C ILE A 76 -35.18 -1.46 8.03
N ALA A 77 -35.71 -1.58 6.81
CA ALA A 77 -36.59 -2.69 6.45
C ALA A 77 -35.88 -4.04 6.61
N ALA A 78 -34.63 -4.18 6.18
CA ALA A 78 -33.88 -5.43 6.34
C ALA A 78 -33.72 -5.82 7.81
N LEU A 79 -33.45 -4.86 8.70
CA LEU A 79 -33.39 -5.10 10.14
C LEU A 79 -34.77 -5.50 10.71
N ASP A 80 -35.85 -4.85 10.29
CA ASP A 80 -37.22 -5.19 10.71
C ASP A 80 -37.62 -6.63 10.32
N TYR A 81 -37.11 -7.13 9.18
CA TYR A 81 -37.33 -8.50 8.72
C TYR A 81 -36.28 -9.50 9.23
N GLY A 82 -35.36 -9.11 10.10
CA GLY A 82 -34.28 -9.98 10.62
C GLY A 82 -33.27 -10.42 9.55
N ARG A 83 -33.12 -9.63 8.49
CA ARG A 83 -32.20 -9.85 7.37
C ARG A 83 -30.90 -9.06 7.56
N ASP A 84 -30.13 -9.48 8.56
CA ASP A 84 -28.85 -8.85 8.92
C ASP A 84 -27.83 -8.86 7.77
N ASP A 85 -27.88 -9.89 6.92
CA ASP A 85 -27.05 -10.03 5.72
C ASP A 85 -27.29 -8.89 4.71
N LEU A 86 -28.56 -8.55 4.50
CA LEU A 86 -28.96 -7.48 3.58
C LEU A 86 -28.71 -6.10 4.19
N ALA A 87 -28.97 -5.94 5.50
CA ALA A 87 -28.66 -4.72 6.23
C ALA A 87 -27.16 -4.41 6.18
N LEU A 88 -26.32 -5.42 6.35
CA LEU A 88 -24.87 -5.30 6.26
C LEU A 88 -24.40 -4.88 4.86
N ALA A 89 -24.92 -5.53 3.81
CA ALA A 89 -24.57 -5.20 2.43
C ALA A 89 -24.97 -3.76 2.07
N ALA A 90 -26.17 -3.35 2.50
CA ALA A 90 -26.65 -1.98 2.30
C ALA A 90 -25.81 -0.95 3.08
N ARG A 91 -25.35 -1.28 4.30
CA ARG A 91 -24.46 -0.39 5.08
C ARG A 91 -23.10 -0.19 4.42
N LYS A 92 -22.49 -1.26 3.89
CA LYS A 92 -21.23 -1.17 3.12
C LYS A 92 -21.36 -0.27 1.89
N ARG A 93 -22.45 -0.42 1.12
CA ARG A 93 -22.78 0.44 -0.03
C ARG A 93 -22.95 1.90 0.38
N LYS A 94 -23.68 2.14 1.48
CA LYS A 94 -23.94 3.46 2.05
C LYS A 94 -22.63 4.20 2.39
N ILE A 95 -21.67 3.52 3.00
CA ILE A 95 -20.32 4.06 3.29
C ILE A 95 -19.57 4.37 1.98
N ALA A 96 -19.55 3.45 1.03
CA ALA A 96 -18.88 3.65 -0.27
C ALA A 96 -19.40 4.87 -1.03
N ILE A 97 -20.72 5.11 -1.00
CA ILE A 97 -21.34 6.29 -1.63
C ILE A 97 -20.91 7.58 -0.94
N ARG A 98 -20.84 7.62 0.40
CA ARG A 98 -20.37 8.82 1.13
C ARG A 98 -18.93 9.14 0.81
N LYS A 99 -18.08 8.12 0.70
CA LYS A 99 -16.69 8.27 0.24
C LYS A 99 -16.63 8.87 -1.17
N ALA A 100 -17.43 8.35 -2.10
CA ALA A 100 -17.51 8.87 -3.47
C ALA A 100 -18.02 10.33 -3.55
N GLN A 101 -18.84 10.76 -2.59
CA GLN A 101 -19.34 12.14 -2.49
C GLN A 101 -18.35 13.11 -1.83
N GLY A 102 -17.21 12.64 -1.33
CA GLY A 102 -16.28 13.47 -0.55
C GLY A 102 -16.82 13.87 0.83
N LYS A 103 -17.87 13.18 1.32
CA LYS A 103 -18.47 13.40 2.64
C LYS A 103 -17.78 12.53 3.69
N SER A 104 -16.49 12.79 3.89
CA SER A 104 -15.60 11.97 4.73
C SER A 104 -16.04 11.92 6.20
N VAL A 105 -16.50 13.04 6.75
CA VAL A 105 -16.90 13.15 8.17
C VAL A 105 -18.11 12.26 8.46
N GLU A 106 -19.11 12.27 7.58
CA GLU A 106 -20.28 11.41 7.71
C GLU A 106 -19.93 9.94 7.49
N ALA A 107 -19.02 9.63 6.55
CA ALA A 107 -18.52 8.28 6.35
C ALA A 107 -17.81 7.74 7.61
N ILE A 108 -17.00 8.58 8.27
CA ILE A 108 -16.33 8.25 9.54
C ILE A 108 -17.37 7.95 10.63
N ARG A 109 -18.40 8.78 10.78
CA ARG A 109 -19.46 8.56 11.78
C ARG A 109 -20.14 7.21 11.58
N GLU A 110 -20.57 6.92 10.36
CA GLU A 110 -21.26 5.66 10.02
C GLU A 110 -20.35 4.44 10.17
N LEU A 111 -19.06 4.57 9.86
CA LEU A 111 -18.08 3.50 10.08
C LEU A 111 -17.81 3.22 11.57
N ASN A 112 -17.79 4.24 12.42
CA ASN A 112 -17.67 4.03 13.87
C ASN A 112 -18.91 3.29 14.41
N GLU A 113 -20.11 3.73 14.06
CA GLU A 113 -21.37 3.04 14.43
C GLU A 113 -21.41 1.60 13.90
N TYR A 114 -20.84 1.36 12.73
CA TYR A 114 -20.69 0.01 12.19
C TYR A 114 -19.72 -0.85 13.02
N LEU A 115 -18.56 -0.30 13.39
CA LEU A 115 -17.54 -1.02 14.16
C LEU A 115 -17.97 -1.28 15.61
N GLU A 116 -18.86 -0.49 16.19
CA GLU A 116 -19.47 -0.79 17.50
C GLU A 116 -20.23 -2.12 17.50
N GLN A 117 -20.85 -2.49 16.38
CA GLN A 117 -21.57 -3.75 16.22
C GLN A 117 -20.66 -4.89 15.71
N PHE A 118 -19.66 -4.55 14.89
CA PHE A 118 -18.81 -5.50 14.18
C PHE A 118 -17.31 -5.23 14.38
N VAL A 119 -16.88 -5.23 15.65
CA VAL A 119 -15.49 -4.93 16.05
C VAL A 119 -14.46 -5.85 15.35
N GLY A 120 -14.83 -7.07 14.99
CA GLY A 120 -13.94 -8.02 14.30
C GLY A 120 -13.73 -7.75 12.81
N ASN A 121 -14.41 -6.76 12.21
CA ASN A 121 -14.28 -6.48 10.78
C ASN A 121 -13.03 -5.67 10.46
N GLN A 122 -11.99 -6.37 10.02
CA GLN A 122 -10.70 -5.79 9.64
C GLN A 122 -10.77 -4.85 8.42
N GLU A 123 -11.64 -5.14 7.44
CA GLU A 123 -11.82 -4.28 6.27
C GLU A 123 -12.34 -2.90 6.70
N ALA A 124 -13.31 -2.87 7.61
CA ALA A 124 -13.88 -1.62 8.12
C ALA A 124 -12.88 -0.81 8.97
N TRP A 125 -12.06 -1.47 9.80
CA TRP A 125 -10.96 -0.81 10.52
C TRP A 125 -9.95 -0.19 9.55
N HIS A 126 -9.62 -0.90 8.46
CA HIS A 126 -8.69 -0.37 7.47
C HIS A 126 -9.28 0.83 6.73
N GLU A 127 -10.53 0.74 6.30
CA GLU A 127 -11.22 1.87 5.66
C GLU A 127 -11.33 3.09 6.58
N LEU A 128 -11.61 2.87 7.87
CA LEU A 128 -11.66 3.96 8.85
C LEU A 128 -10.29 4.62 9.03
N ALA A 129 -9.20 3.83 9.05
CA ALA A 129 -7.85 4.37 9.09
C ALA A 129 -7.54 5.26 7.89
N GLU A 130 -7.92 4.85 6.67
CA GLU A 130 -7.72 5.64 5.46
C GLU A 130 -8.49 6.97 5.49
N LEU A 131 -9.73 6.96 5.99
CA LEU A 131 -10.52 8.18 6.16
C LEU A 131 -9.91 9.12 7.19
N TYR A 132 -9.40 8.61 8.31
CA TYR A 132 -8.70 9.47 9.27
C TYR A 132 -7.40 10.04 8.70
N ILE A 133 -6.69 9.30 7.84
CA ILE A 133 -5.52 9.82 7.12
C ILE A 133 -5.93 10.95 6.16
N SER A 134 -7.03 10.81 5.43
CA SER A 134 -7.51 11.86 4.52
C SER A 134 -7.97 13.12 5.26
N GLU A 135 -8.55 12.97 6.45
CA GLU A 135 -8.95 14.09 7.32
C GLU A 135 -7.81 14.61 8.20
N HIS A 136 -6.58 14.11 8.02
CA HIS A 136 -5.39 14.48 8.79
C HIS A 136 -5.46 14.20 10.30
N ASP A 137 -6.39 13.35 10.76
CA ASP A 137 -6.48 12.88 12.14
C ASP A 137 -5.59 11.64 12.34
N TYR A 138 -4.27 11.87 12.31
CA TYR A 138 -3.27 10.80 12.38
C TYR A 138 -3.29 10.02 13.70
N ALA A 139 -3.81 10.62 14.79
CA ALA A 139 -3.91 9.95 16.08
C ALA A 139 -4.94 8.83 16.04
N LYS A 140 -6.14 9.11 15.52
CA LYS A 140 -7.17 8.09 15.34
C LYS A 140 -6.83 7.08 14.25
N ALA A 141 -6.17 7.51 13.18
CA ALA A 141 -5.64 6.59 12.16
C ALA A 141 -4.66 5.58 12.76
N ALA A 142 -3.75 6.04 13.63
CA ALA A 142 -2.79 5.17 14.30
C ALA A 142 -3.48 4.14 15.20
N PHE A 143 -4.52 4.54 15.94
CA PHE A 143 -5.33 3.64 16.76
C PHE A 143 -5.99 2.53 15.92
N CYS A 144 -6.62 2.89 14.80
CA CYS A 144 -7.24 1.91 13.90
C CYS A 144 -6.22 0.89 13.35
N LEU A 145 -5.00 1.36 13.04
CA LEU A 145 -3.91 0.51 12.57
C LEU A 145 -3.34 -0.38 13.68
N GLU A 146 -3.39 0.03 14.94
CA GLU A 146 -3.00 -0.81 16.09
C GLU A 146 -3.93 -2.01 16.22
N GLU A 147 -5.24 -1.81 16.13
CA GLU A 147 -6.23 -2.89 16.10
C GLU A 147 -5.98 -3.91 14.96
N LEU A 148 -5.63 -3.40 13.78
CA LEU A 148 -5.27 -4.23 12.62
C LEU A 148 -3.98 -5.03 12.82
N MET A 149 -2.97 -4.43 13.45
CA MET A 149 -1.71 -5.11 13.75
C MET A 149 -1.87 -6.17 14.84
N MET A 150 -2.74 -5.93 15.82
CA MET A 150 -3.04 -6.92 16.88
C MET A 150 -3.77 -8.14 16.32
N THR A 151 -4.69 -7.93 15.38
CA THR A 151 -5.42 -9.02 14.71
C THR A 151 -4.58 -9.75 13.66
N ASN A 152 -3.63 -9.08 13.00
CA ASN A 152 -2.78 -9.65 11.95
C ASN A 152 -1.28 -9.31 12.14
N PRO A 153 -0.60 -9.91 13.13
CA PRO A 153 0.78 -9.55 13.48
C PRO A 153 1.82 -9.87 12.40
N HIS A 154 1.48 -10.74 11.43
CA HIS A 154 2.36 -11.12 10.33
C HIS A 154 2.15 -10.30 9.05
N ASN A 155 1.17 -9.40 9.03
CA ASN A 155 0.92 -8.56 7.87
C ASN A 155 1.88 -7.36 7.84
N HIS A 156 2.81 -7.37 6.89
CA HIS A 156 3.81 -6.31 6.74
C HIS A 156 3.20 -4.96 6.31
N LEU A 157 2.02 -4.95 5.67
CA LEU A 157 1.39 -3.72 5.16
C LEU A 157 0.90 -2.85 6.32
N TYR A 158 0.27 -3.44 7.33
CA TYR A 158 -0.21 -2.69 8.49
C TYR A 158 0.94 -2.09 9.30
N CYS A 159 2.03 -2.85 9.51
CA CYS A 159 3.24 -2.30 10.13
C CYS A 159 3.85 -1.13 9.33
N GLN A 160 3.85 -1.23 8.00
CA GLN A 160 4.35 -0.19 7.11
C GLN A 160 3.46 1.06 7.17
N GLN A 161 2.14 0.92 7.04
CA GLN A 161 1.19 2.03 7.12
C GLN A 161 1.23 2.71 8.49
N TYR A 162 1.29 1.93 9.58
CA TYR A 162 1.43 2.48 10.92
C TYR A 162 2.71 3.30 11.06
N ALA A 163 3.83 2.80 10.55
CA ALA A 163 5.09 3.52 10.56
C ALA A 163 5.01 4.84 9.77
N GLU A 164 4.29 4.88 8.66
CA GLU A 164 4.07 6.10 7.87
C GLU A 164 3.23 7.14 8.61
N VAL A 165 2.15 6.71 9.25
CA VAL A 165 1.30 7.59 10.08
C VAL A 165 2.13 8.17 11.22
N LYS A 166 2.91 7.36 11.93
CA LYS A 166 3.82 7.84 12.99
C LYS A 166 4.91 8.77 12.46
N CYS A 167 5.44 8.52 11.27
CA CYS A 167 6.40 9.42 10.63
C CYS A 167 5.77 10.79 10.37
N THR A 168 4.53 10.80 9.89
CA THR A 168 3.77 12.01 9.55
C THR A 168 3.38 12.82 10.78
N GLN A 169 3.07 12.16 11.91
CA GLN A 169 2.84 12.82 13.19
C GLN A 169 4.06 13.63 13.67
N GLY A 170 5.27 13.23 13.26
CA GLY A 170 6.50 13.92 13.59
C GLY A 170 6.82 13.90 15.09
N GLY A 171 7.91 14.57 15.46
CA GLY A 171 8.48 14.46 16.81
C GLY A 171 9.42 13.28 16.94
N LEU A 172 10.40 13.41 17.84
CA LEU A 172 11.50 12.45 17.96
C LEU A 172 11.01 11.05 18.36
N GLU A 173 10.07 10.99 19.31
CA GLU A 173 9.48 9.74 19.80
C GLU A 173 8.72 9.00 18.71
N ASN A 174 7.88 9.70 17.93
CA ASN A 174 7.14 9.10 16.84
C ASN A 174 8.05 8.69 15.67
N LEU A 175 9.12 9.45 15.39
CA LEU A 175 10.11 9.06 14.39
C LEU A 175 10.86 7.78 14.81
N GLU A 176 11.23 7.66 16.08
CA GLU A 176 11.84 6.44 16.62
C GLU A 176 10.90 5.24 16.52
N LEU A 177 9.62 5.45 16.82
CA LEU A 177 8.57 4.44 16.70
C LEU A 177 8.42 4.03 15.24
N SER A 178 8.24 5.00 14.35
CA SER A 178 8.17 4.81 12.89
C SER A 178 9.33 3.97 12.37
N ARG A 179 10.58 4.31 12.72
CA ARG A 179 11.77 3.52 12.35
C ARG A 179 11.70 2.07 12.84
N LYS A 180 11.25 1.83 14.08
CA LYS A 180 11.09 0.47 14.63
C LYS A 180 10.06 -0.33 13.84
N TYR A 181 8.92 0.26 13.51
CA TYR A 181 7.86 -0.42 12.75
C TYR A 181 8.21 -0.61 11.27
N PHE A 182 8.95 0.31 10.64
CA PHE A 182 9.52 0.08 9.31
C PHE A 182 10.50 -1.10 9.32
N ALA A 183 11.38 -1.17 10.33
CA ALA A 183 12.27 -2.32 10.48
C ALA A 183 11.49 -3.62 10.71
N GLN A 184 10.38 -3.59 11.45
CA GLN A 184 9.50 -4.75 11.62
C GLN A 184 8.83 -5.17 10.30
N ALA A 185 8.29 -4.22 9.53
CA ALA A 185 7.73 -4.49 8.21
C ALA A 185 8.76 -5.13 7.27
N LEU A 186 10.03 -4.71 7.33
CA LEU A 186 11.13 -5.29 6.55
C LEU A 186 11.54 -6.69 7.02
N LYS A 187 11.45 -6.98 8.31
CA LYS A 187 11.65 -8.34 8.83
C LYS A 187 10.58 -9.30 8.31
N LEU A 188 9.34 -8.83 8.20
CA LEU A 188 8.23 -9.61 7.64
C LEU A 188 8.33 -9.74 6.12
N ASN A 189 8.67 -8.65 5.41
CA ASN A 189 8.87 -8.64 3.97
C ASN A 189 10.06 -7.75 3.56
N ASN A 190 11.18 -8.39 3.24
CA ASN A 190 12.42 -7.71 2.85
C ASN A 190 12.38 -7.04 1.47
N ARG A 191 11.35 -7.31 0.65
CA ARG A 191 11.17 -6.70 -0.68
C ARG A 191 10.30 -5.46 -0.65
N ASN A 192 9.75 -5.10 0.52
CA ASN A 192 8.91 -3.91 0.64
C ASN A 192 9.75 -2.64 0.47
N MET A 193 9.74 -2.10 -0.75
CA MET A 193 10.51 -0.90 -1.09
C MET A 193 10.03 0.33 -0.32
N ARG A 194 8.73 0.41 -0.02
CA ARG A 194 8.14 1.51 0.75
C ARG A 194 8.65 1.51 2.19
N ALA A 195 8.74 0.33 2.82
CA ALA A 195 9.34 0.18 4.13
C ALA A 195 10.86 0.46 4.13
N LEU A 196 11.59 0.12 3.05
CA LEU A 196 13.02 0.45 2.91
C LEU A 196 13.25 1.96 2.87
N PHE A 197 12.48 2.68 2.05
CA PHE A 197 12.54 4.14 2.01
C PHE A 197 12.09 4.77 3.34
N GLY A 198 11.03 4.25 3.95
CA GLY A 198 10.57 4.71 5.26
C GLY A 198 11.62 4.55 6.35
N LEU A 199 12.33 3.42 6.39
CA LEU A 199 13.44 3.19 7.32
C LEU A 199 14.58 4.18 7.07
N TYR A 200 14.98 4.37 5.81
CA TYR A 200 16.03 5.31 5.43
C TYR A 200 15.66 6.74 5.86
N MET A 201 14.45 7.19 5.53
CA MET A 201 13.97 8.54 5.86
C MET A 201 13.90 8.76 7.38
N SER A 202 13.20 7.88 8.10
CA SER A 202 13.07 8.01 9.55
C SER A 202 14.43 7.99 10.26
N ALA A 203 15.36 7.13 9.84
CA ALA A 203 16.71 7.08 10.39
C ALA A 203 17.52 8.36 10.07
N SER A 204 17.49 8.86 8.83
CA SER A 204 18.17 10.11 8.45
C SER A 204 17.62 11.32 9.20
N HIS A 205 16.29 11.39 9.38
CA HIS A 205 15.64 12.44 10.17
C HIS A 205 16.01 12.37 11.66
N ILE A 206 16.11 11.18 12.26
CA ILE A 206 16.58 11.05 13.65
C ILE A 206 18.05 11.44 13.78
N ALA A 207 18.90 11.05 12.82
CA ALA A 207 20.33 11.35 12.85
C ALA A 207 20.63 12.86 12.73
N SER A 208 19.78 13.60 12.01
CA SER A 208 19.88 15.05 11.83
C SER A 208 19.16 15.85 12.93
N ASN A 209 18.30 15.22 13.74
CA ASN A 209 17.51 15.91 14.75
C ASN A 209 18.39 16.48 15.90
N PRO A 210 18.33 17.78 16.23
CA PRO A 210 19.13 18.37 17.29
C PRO A 210 18.82 17.80 18.68
N LYS A 211 17.59 17.34 18.92
CA LYS A 211 17.15 16.76 20.20
C LYS A 211 17.65 15.32 20.40
N ALA A 212 18.18 14.67 19.37
CA ALA A 212 18.69 13.31 19.47
C ALA A 212 20.07 13.25 20.14
N SER A 213 20.27 12.25 21.01
CA SER A 213 21.57 12.01 21.65
C SER A 213 22.65 11.61 20.64
N ALA A 214 23.92 11.85 20.96
CA ALA A 214 25.04 11.49 20.08
C ALA A 214 25.07 9.99 19.71
N LYS A 215 24.75 9.12 20.70
CA LYS A 215 24.61 7.67 20.46
C LYS A 215 23.50 7.38 19.47
N MET A 216 22.33 7.96 19.68
CA MET A 216 21.17 7.76 18.81
C MET A 216 21.45 8.24 17.38
N LYS A 217 22.12 9.38 17.22
CA LYS A 217 22.53 9.86 15.89
C LYS A 217 23.46 8.87 15.19
N LYS A 218 24.50 8.40 15.88
CA LYS A 218 25.46 7.43 15.33
C LYS A 218 24.80 6.12 14.92
N ASP A 219 23.87 5.60 15.71
CA ASP A 219 23.17 4.36 15.39
C ASP A 219 22.21 4.54 14.21
N ASN A 220 21.51 5.67 14.13
CA ASN A 220 20.63 5.98 13.01
C ASN A 220 21.36 6.26 11.70
N MET A 221 22.57 6.85 11.73
CA MET A 221 23.42 6.93 10.54
C MET A 221 23.74 5.54 9.98
N LYS A 222 23.97 4.53 10.84
CA LYS A 222 24.19 3.15 10.39
C LYS A 222 22.92 2.54 9.79
N TYR A 223 21.76 2.75 10.39
CA TYR A 223 20.49 2.29 9.84
C TYR A 223 20.19 2.92 8.48
N ALA A 224 20.41 4.24 8.34
CA ALA A 224 20.25 4.96 7.08
C ALA A 224 21.24 4.44 6.01
N GLY A 225 22.52 4.27 6.36
CA GLY A 225 23.53 3.70 5.45
C GLY A 225 23.17 2.29 4.98
N TRP A 226 22.76 1.42 5.89
CA TRP A 226 22.29 0.07 5.53
C TRP A 226 21.08 0.11 4.60
N ALA A 227 20.08 0.95 4.88
CA ALA A 227 18.89 1.06 4.06
C ALA A 227 19.22 1.62 2.66
N ALA A 228 20.09 2.62 2.57
CA ALA A 228 20.58 3.16 1.30
C ALA A 228 21.28 2.08 0.46
N ASP A 229 22.13 1.26 1.07
CA ASP A 229 22.77 0.13 0.38
C ASP A 229 21.75 -0.89 -0.14
N GLN A 230 20.71 -1.21 0.64
CA GLN A 230 19.64 -2.12 0.19
C GLN A 230 18.84 -1.54 -0.97
N ILE A 231 18.50 -0.25 -0.90
CA ILE A 231 17.80 0.46 -1.97
C ILE A 231 18.64 0.42 -3.25
N ASN A 232 19.92 0.80 -3.17
CA ASN A 232 20.84 0.76 -4.31
C ASN A 232 20.94 -0.64 -4.93
N ARG A 233 21.08 -1.68 -4.11
CA ARG A 233 21.09 -3.07 -4.59
C ARG A 233 19.78 -3.42 -5.31
N ALA A 234 18.63 -3.07 -4.74
CA ALA A 234 17.34 -3.37 -5.34
C ALA A 234 17.18 -2.73 -6.73
N TYR A 235 17.58 -1.46 -6.89
CA TYR A 235 17.57 -0.78 -8.18
C TYR A 235 18.58 -1.36 -9.18
N GLN A 236 19.75 -1.81 -8.72
CA GLN A 236 20.73 -2.51 -9.58
C GLN A 236 20.17 -3.84 -10.10
N PHE A 237 19.50 -4.62 -9.24
CA PHE A 237 18.86 -5.88 -9.65
C PHE A 237 17.70 -5.67 -10.62
N ALA A 238 16.82 -4.69 -10.34
CA ALA A 238 15.75 -4.32 -11.26
C ALA A 238 16.31 -3.84 -12.62
N GLY A 239 17.47 -3.18 -12.59
CA GLY A 239 18.12 -2.62 -13.77
C GLY A 239 18.86 -3.58 -14.69
N ARG A 240 19.09 -4.82 -14.27
CA ARG A 240 19.61 -5.85 -15.17
C ARG A 240 18.62 -6.23 -16.28
N SER A 241 17.35 -5.80 -16.18
CA SER A 241 16.30 -6.13 -17.15
C SER A 241 16.25 -5.17 -18.36
N LYS A 242 16.68 -3.91 -18.27
CA LYS A 242 16.58 -2.92 -19.38
C LYS A 242 17.68 -1.84 -19.35
N LYS A 243 18.11 -1.35 -20.52
CA LYS A 243 19.17 -0.32 -20.70
C LYS A 243 18.86 1.06 -20.07
N GLU A 244 17.60 1.33 -19.70
CA GLU A 244 17.15 2.63 -19.13
C GLU A 244 17.55 2.86 -17.67
N THR A 245 18.05 1.84 -16.96
CA THR A 245 18.18 1.90 -15.49
C THR A 245 19.37 2.69 -14.95
N ARG A 246 20.30 3.13 -15.82
CA ARG A 246 21.44 3.96 -15.39
C ARG A 246 20.98 5.34 -14.89
N TYR A 247 19.92 5.91 -15.47
CA TYR A 247 19.34 7.18 -15.04
C TYR A 247 18.60 7.06 -13.70
N SER A 248 17.84 5.98 -13.51
CA SER A 248 17.12 5.72 -12.25
C SER A 248 18.07 5.53 -11.07
N LEU A 249 19.20 4.83 -11.28
CA LEU A 249 20.22 4.64 -10.24
C LEU A 249 20.87 5.95 -9.82
N LYS A 250 21.20 6.82 -10.78
CA LYS A 250 21.76 8.14 -10.49
C LYS A 250 20.75 9.02 -9.74
N ALA A 251 19.49 9.06 -10.20
CA ALA A 251 18.43 9.83 -9.55
C ALA A 251 18.17 9.38 -8.10
N VAL A 252 18.19 8.07 -7.85
CA VAL A 252 18.05 7.52 -6.49
C VAL A 252 19.27 7.89 -5.63
N GLY A 253 20.49 7.78 -6.17
CA GLY A 253 21.70 8.22 -5.47
C GLY A 253 21.63 9.70 -5.08
N ASP A 254 21.36 10.58 -6.05
CA ASP A 254 21.26 12.03 -5.85
C ASP A 254 20.15 12.38 -4.83
N MET A 255 19.02 11.65 -4.86
CA MET A 255 17.93 11.81 -3.88
C MET A 255 18.37 11.40 -2.46
N LEU A 256 19.03 10.24 -2.31
CA LEU A 256 19.53 9.77 -1.02
C LEU A 256 20.67 10.66 -0.48
N GLU A 257 21.46 11.29 -1.34
CA GLU A 257 22.44 12.29 -0.88
C GLU A 257 21.72 13.56 -0.40
N THR A 258 20.76 14.07 -1.17
CA THR A 258 20.00 15.28 -0.79
C THR A 258 19.30 15.11 0.56
N LEU A 259 18.71 13.94 0.80
CA LEU A 259 18.00 13.62 2.04
C LEU A 259 18.94 13.38 3.25
N GLN A 260 20.23 13.13 3.01
CA GLN A 260 21.28 13.16 4.05
C GLN A 260 21.75 14.59 4.38
N ILE A 261 21.46 15.58 3.51
CA ILE A 261 22.16 16.87 3.47
C ILE A 261 21.39 18.04 4.11
N THR A 262 20.21 17.87 4.71
CA THR A 262 19.62 18.94 5.54
C THR A 262 20.32 19.13 6.90
N GLN A 263 21.64 18.90 6.99
CA GLN A 263 22.67 19.70 7.72
C GLN A 263 23.98 18.91 7.77
N SER A 264 24.70 18.78 6.65
CA SER A 264 26.12 18.43 6.67
C SER A 264 26.87 19.02 5.47
N SER A 265 27.01 20.35 5.48
CA SER A 265 28.16 20.99 4.84
C SER A 265 29.44 20.45 5.49
N GLY A 266 29.96 19.30 5.03
CA GLY A 266 31.13 18.72 5.66
C GLY A 266 31.62 17.34 5.25
N PHE A 267 30.94 16.55 4.42
CA PHE A 267 31.49 15.25 4.00
C PHE A 267 31.36 15.03 2.49
N ARG A 268 32.25 15.67 1.72
CA ARG A 268 32.51 15.30 0.33
C ARG A 268 33.20 13.93 0.30
N LEU A 269 32.46 12.89 -0.05
CA LEU A 269 33.06 11.63 -0.51
C LEU A 269 33.86 11.95 -1.79
N ARG A 270 35.19 11.90 -1.69
CA ARG A 270 36.09 11.98 -2.84
C ARG A 270 35.81 10.78 -3.74
N HIS A 271 35.05 10.98 -4.80
CA HIS A 271 35.15 10.11 -5.97
C HIS A 271 36.51 10.35 -6.62
N ARG A 272 37.45 9.45 -6.33
CA ARG A 272 38.73 9.36 -7.02
C ARG A 272 38.46 8.78 -8.41
N CYS A 273 38.17 9.65 -9.38
CA CYS A 273 38.17 9.26 -10.79
C CYS A 273 39.62 8.93 -11.18
N HIS A 274 39.92 7.65 -11.39
CA HIS A 274 41.08 7.23 -12.17
C HIS A 274 40.76 7.40 -13.66
N ASN A 275 41.49 8.31 -14.29
CA ASN A 275 41.60 8.65 -15.72
C ASN A 275 41.17 10.08 -16.06
N CYS A 276 42.06 11.03 -15.75
CA CYS A 276 42.30 12.21 -16.59
C CYS A 276 43.82 12.41 -16.67
N THR A 277 44.44 11.84 -17.70
CA THR A 277 45.62 12.42 -18.33
C THR A 277 45.22 13.71 -19.05
N VAL A 278 46.22 14.54 -19.41
CA VAL A 278 46.16 15.86 -20.07
C VAL A 278 45.94 17.01 -19.09
N GLY A 279 46.82 18.01 -18.94
CA GLY A 279 48.08 18.34 -19.59
C GLY A 279 48.65 19.58 -18.90
N THR A 280 49.96 19.63 -18.74
CA THR A 280 50.71 20.81 -18.30
C THR A 280 50.53 21.96 -19.30
N PHE A 281 50.09 23.12 -18.82
CA PHE A 281 50.44 24.40 -19.43
C PHE A 281 50.69 25.40 -18.30
N GLY A 282 51.92 25.93 -18.28
CA GLY A 282 52.33 27.01 -17.38
C GLY A 282 51.95 28.39 -17.93
N LEU A 283 51.80 29.31 -16.99
CA LEU A 283 52.61 30.53 -16.83
C LEU A 283 52.46 30.99 -15.38
#